data_AF-A0A971Z741-F1
#
_entry.id   AF-A0A971Z741-F1
#
_cell.length_a   1.000
_cell.length_b   1.000
_cell.length_c   1.000
_cell.angle_alpha   90.00
_cell.angle_beta   90.00
_cell.angle_gamma   90.00
#
_symmetry.space_group_name_H-M   'P 1'
#
loop_
_entity.id
_entity.type
_entity.pdbx_description
1 polymer ?
#
loop_
_entity_poly.entity_id
_entity_poly.type
_entity_poly.pdbx_seq_one_letter_code
_entity_poly.pdbx_strand_id
1 'polypeptide(L)' 'NEQEAVAALSSTIASYVQRWPSQYMWSMKRFKTRPAGEERWYRRRKKKKG' A
#
# COMPACT_ATOMS: atom_id res chain seq x y z
N ASN A 1 -2.61 -12.90 18.04
CA ASN A 1 -3.14 -13.10 16.68
C ASN A 1 -2.31 -12.27 15.71
N GLU A 2 -1.83 -12.80 14.58
CA GLU A 2 -0.92 -12.08 13.67
C GLU A 2 -1.64 -10.89 12.99
N GLN A 3 -2.90 -11.09 12.59
CA GLN A 3 -3.69 -10.06 11.90
C GLN A 3 -3.95 -8.85 12.79
N GLU A 4 -4.18 -9.05 14.09
CA GLU A 4 -4.38 -7.96 15.07
C GLU A 4 -3.11 -7.12 15.25
N ALA A 5 -1.94 -7.78 15.32
CA ALA A 5 -0.67 -7.07 15.44
C ALA A 5 -0.38 -6.22 14.18
N VAL A 6 -0.62 -6.77 12.98
CA VAL A 6 -0.47 -6.04 11.72
C VAL A 6 -1.47 -4.89 11.60
N ALA A 7 -2.71 -5.06 12.09
CA ALA A 7 -3.71 -4.00 12.11
C ALA A 7 -3.29 -2.83 13.02
N ALA A 8 -2.76 -3.13 14.22
CA ALA A 8 -2.25 -2.11 15.15
C ALA A 8 -1.06 -1.34 14.56
N LEU A 9 -0.11 -2.03 13.93
CA LEU A 9 1.01 -1.40 13.23
C LEU A 9 0.53 -0.51 12.07
N SER A 10 -0.46 -0.98 11.30
CA SER A 10 -1.02 -0.23 10.18
C SER A 10 -1.71 1.06 10.63
N SER A 11 -2.49 1.00 11.72
CA SER A 11 -3.12 2.17 12.35
C SER A 11 -2.08 3.20 12.81
N THR A 12 -1.01 2.73 13.44
CA THR A 12 0.08 3.60 13.92
C THR A 12 0.73 4.35 12.76
N ILE A 13 1.10 3.63 11.68
CA ILE A 13 1.67 4.26 10.49
C ILE A 13 0.71 5.27 9.88
N ALA A 14 -0.59 4.95 9.77
CA ALA A 14 -1.59 5.88 9.24
C ALA A 14 -1.65 7.20 10.03
N SER A 15 -1.60 7.13 11.36
CA SER A 15 -1.53 8.31 12.23
C SER A 15 -0.28 9.16 11.99
N TYR A 16 0.88 8.55 11.74
CA TYR A 16 2.11 9.29 11.41
C TYR A 16 2.03 9.94 10.02
N VAL A 17 1.52 9.23 9.01
CA VAL A 17 1.36 9.75 7.65
C VAL A 17 0.41 10.95 7.62
N GLN A 18 -0.67 10.91 8.41
CA GLN A 18 -1.63 12.01 8.51
C GLN A 18 -0.99 13.28 9.11
N ARG A 19 -0.11 13.11 10.11
CA ARG A 19 0.56 14.24 10.78
C ARG A 19 1.71 14.82 9.94
N TRP A 20 2.47 13.96 9.26
CA TRP A 20 3.67 14.34 8.52
C TRP A 20 3.72 13.71 7.12
N PRO A 21 2.83 14.14 6.21
CA PRO A 21 2.70 13.50 4.90
C PRO A 21 3.97 13.61 4.04
N SER A 22 4.77 14.67 4.21
CA SER A 22 6.01 14.87 3.44
C SER A 22 7.12 13.87 3.80
N GLN A 23 7.08 13.27 4.99
CA GLN A 23 8.09 12.31 5.46
C GLN A 23 7.84 10.88 4.92
N TYR A 24 6.65 10.61 4.37
CA TYR A 24 6.31 9.29 3.88
C TYR A 24 6.82 9.05 2.45
N MET A 25 7.34 7.86 2.19
CA MET A 25 7.87 7.50 0.87
C MET A 25 6.73 7.09 -0.10
N TRP A 26 6.10 8.08 -0.74
CA TRP A 26 4.98 7.90 -1.67
C TRP A 26 5.32 7.16 -2.97
N SER A 27 6.60 7.01 -3.31
CA SER A 27 7.03 6.30 -4.52
C SER A 27 6.77 4.79 -4.47
N MET A 28 6.56 4.22 -3.28
CA MET A 28 6.23 2.80 -3.12
C MET A 28 4.75 2.51 -3.40
N LYS A 29 4.50 1.43 -4.15
CA LYS A 29 3.14 0.95 -4.44
C LYS A 29 2.57 0.14 -3.25
N ARG A 30 2.08 0.83 -2.22
CA ARG A 30 1.56 0.20 -0.99
C ARG A 30 0.33 -0.69 -1.23
N PHE A 31 -0.56 -0.29 -2.13
CA PHE A 31 -1.83 -0.99 -2.42
C PHE A 31 -1.75 -1.87 -3.66
N LYS A 32 -0.84 -2.86 -3.63
CA LYS A 32 -0.62 -3.77 -4.76
C LYS A 32 -1.61 -4.94 -4.78
N THR A 33 -1.98 -5.44 -3.61
CA THR A 33 -2.98 -6.50 -3.44
C THR A 33 -4.32 -5.84 -3.13
N ARG A 34 -5.36 -6.23 -3.84
CA ARG A 34 -6.73 -5.77 -3.61
C ARG A 34 -7.69 -6.96 -3.51
N PRO A 35 -8.82 -6.81 -2.82
CA PRO A 35 -9.95 -7.71 -2.91
C PRO A 35 -10.32 -8.07 -4.35
N ALA A 36 -10.83 -9.29 -4.54
CA ALA A 36 -11.35 -9.73 -5.83
C ALA A 36 -12.54 -8.84 -6.25
N GLY A 37 -12.55 -8.38 -7.51
CA GLY A 37 -13.61 -7.54 -8.07
C GLY A 37 -13.29 -6.04 -8.15
N GLU A 38 -12.23 -5.57 -7.49
CA GLU A 38 -11.86 -4.14 -7.56
C GLU A 38 -10.87 -3.85 -8.69
N GLU A 39 -11.00 -2.69 -9.32
CA GLU A 39 -10.06 -2.25 -10.36
C GLU A 39 -8.66 -1.99 -9.78
N ARG A 40 -7.63 -2.41 -10.53
CA ARG A 40 -6.23 -2.24 -10.16
C ARG A 40 -5.80 -0.80 -10.38
N TRP A 41 -5.33 -0.14 -9.32
CA TRP A 41 -4.76 1.22 -9.40
C TRP A 41 -3.51 1.32 -10.25
N TYR A 42 -2.71 0.25 -10.30
CA TYR A 42 -1.44 0.24 -11.02
C TYR A 42 -1.52 -0.67 -12.23
N ARG A 43 -1.28 -0.08 -13.42
CA ARG A 43 -1.12 -0.84 -14.65
C ARG A 43 0.05 -1.81 -14.50
N ARG A 44 -0.18 -3.07 -14.87
CA ARG A 44 0.88 -4.08 -14.96
C ARG A 44 1.75 -3.71 -16.16
N ARG A 45 3.04 -3.42 -15.93
CA ARG A 45 3.99 -3.20 -17.02
C ARG A 45 4.04 -4.49 -17.87
N LYS A 46 3.72 -4.38 -19.17
CA LYS A 46 3.94 -5.48 -20.12
C LYS A 46 5.45 -5.64 -20.29
N LYS A 47 5.99 -6.84 -20.07
CA LYS A 47 7.37 -7.15 -20.49
C LYS A 47 7.39 -7.07 -22.02
N LYS A 48 8.31 -6.29 -22.59
CA LYS A 48 8.59 -6.29 -24.03
C LYS A 48 9.15 -7.68 -24.35
N LYS A 49 8.46 -8.47 -25.16
CA LYS A 49 9.06 -9.67 -25.77
C LYS A 49 10.15 -9.17 -26.72
N GLY A 50 11.37 -9.64 -26.50
CA GLY A 50 12.45 -9.51 -27.48
C GLY A 50 12.18 -10.37 -28.69
#